data_AF-A0A2G4FQD5-F1
#
_entry.id   AF-A0A2G4FQD5-F1
#
_cell.length_a   1.000
_cell.length_b   1.000
_cell.length_c   1.000
_cell.angle_alpha   90.00
_cell.angle_beta   90.00
_cell.angle_gamma   90.00
#
_symmetry.space_group_name_H-M   'P 1'
#
loop_
_entity.id
_entity.type
_entity.pdbx_description
1 polymer ?
#
loop_
_entity_poly.entity_id
_entity_poly.type
_entity_poly.pdbx_seq_one_letter_code
_entity_poly.pdbx_strand_id
1 'polypeptide(L)'
;IPEISDRTIEIKAVSREAGYRSKVAVTSIDTKVDCVGACVGVRGSRIKNIVDELGGERIDIVRWNDSLQVLIPYALQPAVVEEVFLYPKLGRAIVLVKDDQLSLAIGRRGQNVRLASKLVGWDIDIMTHDELNSVIEKAEGWFSLLPNVTSAMVEGFIEDGFLSYEDITYMEPTQLAEMTGLSEGQAEDLVAFAEEAAEQVEQEKLAQQELAASQEGQEEESVAAPVAKPKLSEFDSLFSDSSNETVEPKAEIAEGEAVVKEGEEGVKE
;
A
#
# COMPACT_ATOMS: atom_id res chain seq x y z
N ILE A 1 -25.33 0.27 17.07
CA ILE A 1 -25.88 -0.60 16.00
C ILE A 1 -26.69 -1.71 16.67
N PRO A 2 -28.03 -1.78 16.48
CA PRO A 2 -28.91 -2.72 17.19
C PRO A 2 -28.45 -4.18 17.07
N GLU A 3 -28.04 -4.58 15.88
CA GLU A 3 -27.60 -5.93 15.53
C GLU A 3 -26.31 -6.36 16.27
N ILE A 4 -25.52 -5.40 16.76
CA ILE A 4 -24.38 -5.69 17.64
C ILE A 4 -24.85 -5.84 19.09
N SER A 5 -25.88 -5.08 19.49
CA SER A 5 -26.43 -5.09 20.85
C SER A 5 -27.21 -6.37 21.15
N ASP A 6 -27.92 -6.91 20.16
CA ASP A 6 -28.64 -8.18 20.24
C ASP A 6 -27.77 -9.41 19.91
N ARG A 7 -26.48 -9.19 19.62
CA ARG A 7 -25.48 -10.21 19.27
C ARG A 7 -25.73 -10.95 17.96
N THR A 8 -26.58 -10.44 17.07
CA THR A 8 -26.68 -10.97 15.70
C THR A 8 -25.37 -10.79 14.93
N ILE A 9 -24.69 -9.66 15.17
CA ILE A 9 -23.38 -9.31 14.62
C ILE A 9 -22.36 -9.25 15.75
N GLU A 10 -21.21 -9.86 15.52
CA GLU A 10 -20.06 -9.81 16.43
C GLU A 10 -18.91 -9.01 15.78
N ILE A 11 -18.28 -8.15 16.58
CA ILE A 11 -17.01 -7.52 16.23
C ILE A 11 -15.90 -8.51 16.61
N LYS A 12 -15.14 -8.98 15.63
CA LYS A 12 -14.07 -9.97 15.84
C LYS A 12 -12.72 -9.32 16.10
N ALA A 13 -12.41 -8.25 15.39
CA ALA A 13 -11.14 -7.53 15.52
C ALA A 13 -11.31 -6.05 15.22
N VAL A 14 -10.45 -5.23 15.84
CA VAL A 14 -10.36 -3.79 15.60
C VAL A 14 -8.90 -3.39 15.56
N SER A 15 -8.50 -2.65 14.53
CA SER A 15 -7.22 -1.95 14.48
C SER A 15 -7.47 -0.46 14.31
N ARG A 16 -6.81 0.38 15.11
CA ARG A 16 -7.13 1.79 15.23
C ARG A 16 -5.90 2.67 15.32
N GLU A 17 -5.86 3.69 14.48
CA GLU A 17 -5.02 4.87 14.60
C GLU A 17 -5.95 6.06 14.91
N ALA A 18 -6.07 6.39 16.20
CA ALA A 18 -7.07 7.33 16.71
C ALA A 18 -7.02 8.70 16.02
N GLY A 19 -8.19 9.21 15.62
CA GLY A 19 -8.32 10.49 14.91
C GLY A 19 -7.96 10.44 13.43
N TYR A 20 -7.49 9.29 12.91
CA TYR A 20 -7.12 9.14 11.50
C TYR A 20 -7.92 8.05 10.80
N ARG A 21 -7.70 6.79 11.18
CA ARG A 21 -8.34 5.65 10.51
C ARG A 21 -8.46 4.44 11.43
N SER A 22 -9.57 3.73 11.33
CA SER A 22 -9.82 2.45 11.98
C SER A 22 -10.28 1.41 10.95
N LYS A 23 -9.87 0.15 11.16
CA LYS A 23 -10.48 -1.01 10.51
C LYS A 23 -11.21 -1.85 11.56
N VAL A 24 -12.42 -2.28 11.23
CA VAL A 24 -13.29 -3.06 12.11
C VAL A 24 -13.76 -4.29 11.35
N ALA A 25 -13.38 -5.48 11.82
CA ALA A 25 -13.81 -6.73 11.22
C ALA A 25 -15.03 -7.29 11.95
N VAL A 26 -16.11 -7.52 11.21
CA VAL A 26 -17.39 -7.99 11.75
C VAL A 26 -17.83 -9.28 11.08
N THR A 27 -18.52 -10.13 11.83
CA THR A 27 -19.21 -11.30 11.30
C THR A 27 -20.66 -11.33 11.78
N SER A 28 -21.52 -12.06 11.07
CA SER A 28 -22.90 -12.30 11.49
C SER A 28 -23.06 -13.76 11.88
N ILE A 29 -23.78 -14.00 12.99
CA ILE A 29 -24.21 -15.35 13.39
C ILE A 29 -25.33 -15.84 12.45
N ASP A 30 -26.20 -14.92 11.98
CA ASP A 30 -27.21 -15.23 10.98
C ASP A 30 -26.66 -14.98 9.57
N THR A 31 -26.56 -16.05 8.77
CA THR A 31 -26.06 -15.99 7.39
C THR A 31 -26.96 -15.19 6.45
N LYS A 32 -28.21 -14.92 6.83
CA LYS A 32 -29.15 -14.07 6.07
C LYS A 32 -28.92 -12.58 6.31
N VAL A 33 -28.12 -12.22 7.32
CA VAL A 33 -27.84 -10.82 7.67
C VAL A 33 -26.48 -10.42 7.12
N ASP A 34 -26.46 -9.38 6.29
CA ASP A 34 -25.22 -8.76 5.86
C ASP A 34 -24.63 -7.88 6.97
N CYS A 35 -23.60 -8.39 7.64
CA CYS A 35 -22.97 -7.70 8.76
C CYS A 35 -22.36 -6.34 8.37
N VAL A 36 -21.77 -6.23 7.17
CA VAL A 36 -21.16 -4.97 6.73
C VAL A 36 -22.24 -3.95 6.43
N GLY A 37 -23.25 -4.30 5.61
CA GLY A 37 -24.37 -3.42 5.29
C GLY A 37 -25.17 -2.97 6.52
N ALA A 38 -25.40 -3.86 7.49
CA ALA A 38 -26.09 -3.51 8.74
C ALA A 38 -25.31 -2.49 9.58
N CYS A 39 -23.98 -2.60 9.63
CA CYS A 39 -23.14 -1.65 10.35
C CYS A 39 -23.02 -0.29 9.63
N VAL A 40 -22.93 -0.31 8.30
CA VAL A 40 -22.84 0.91 7.46
C VAL A 40 -24.17 1.67 7.45
N GLY A 41 -25.29 0.95 7.35
CA GLY A 41 -26.63 1.52 7.21
C GLY A 41 -26.92 2.12 5.83
N VAL A 42 -28.15 2.56 5.61
CA VAL A 42 -28.58 3.13 4.32
C VAL A 42 -27.71 4.34 3.98
N ARG A 43 -26.99 4.29 2.85
CA ARG A 43 -26.05 5.32 2.38
C ARG A 43 -24.99 5.73 3.43
N GLY A 44 -24.59 4.79 4.29
CA GLY A 44 -23.59 5.03 5.33
C GLY A 44 -24.07 5.85 6.52
N SER A 45 -25.39 6.05 6.68
CA SER A 45 -25.95 6.90 7.74
C SER A 45 -25.52 6.50 9.15
N ARG A 46 -25.41 5.20 9.45
CA ARG A 46 -25.02 4.73 10.79
C ARG A 46 -23.54 4.95 11.04
N ILE A 47 -22.68 4.60 10.08
CA ILE A 47 -21.24 4.76 10.23
C ILE A 47 -20.82 6.23 10.22
N LYS A 48 -21.49 7.08 9.43
CA LYS A 48 -21.24 8.53 9.40
C LYS A 48 -21.40 9.18 10.75
N ASN A 49 -22.45 8.84 11.50
CA ASN A 49 -22.63 9.38 12.86
C ASN A 49 -21.44 9.05 13.78
N ILE A 50 -20.90 7.84 13.68
CA ILE A 50 -19.72 7.42 14.48
C ILE A 50 -18.47 8.17 14.00
N VAL A 51 -18.28 8.30 12.69
CA VAL A 51 -17.18 9.09 12.10
C VAL A 51 -17.22 10.53 12.60
N ASP A 52 -18.41 11.14 12.62
CA ASP A 52 -18.61 12.52 13.08
C ASP A 52 -18.33 12.65 14.59
N GLU A 53 -18.79 11.69 15.41
CA GLU A 53 -18.49 11.63 16.86
C GLU A 53 -16.99 11.43 17.14
N LEU A 54 -16.27 10.75 16.26
CA LEU A 54 -14.82 10.55 16.34
C LEU A 54 -14.01 11.66 15.65
N GLY A 55 -14.64 12.80 15.30
CA GLY A 55 -13.95 13.96 14.75
C GLY A 55 -13.44 13.76 13.32
N GLY A 56 -14.12 12.94 12.52
CA GLY A 56 -13.75 12.68 11.12
C GLY A 56 -12.80 11.50 10.92
N GLU A 57 -12.57 10.68 11.95
CA GLU A 57 -11.80 9.44 11.84
C GLU A 57 -12.42 8.51 10.78
N ARG A 58 -11.66 8.09 9.76
CA ARG A 58 -12.17 7.19 8.72
C ARG A 58 -12.34 5.77 9.26
N ILE A 59 -13.50 5.15 9.08
CA ILE A 59 -13.76 3.79 9.57
C ILE A 59 -14.06 2.87 8.39
N ASP A 60 -13.20 1.87 8.19
CA ASP A 60 -13.46 0.78 7.26
C ASP A 60 -14.10 -0.38 8.04
N ILE A 61 -15.31 -0.79 7.63
CA ILE A 61 -15.95 -1.99 8.16
C ILE A 61 -15.76 -3.09 7.13
N VAL A 62 -15.11 -4.18 7.54
CA VAL A 62 -14.78 -5.31 6.67
C VAL A 62 -15.40 -6.59 7.21
N ARG A 63 -15.63 -7.56 6.32
CA ARG A 63 -16.14 -8.88 6.71
C ARG A 63 -15.01 -9.70 7.32
N TRP A 64 -15.23 -10.23 8.52
CA TRP A 64 -14.34 -11.22 9.11
C TRP A 64 -14.49 -12.57 8.41
N ASN A 65 -13.39 -13.29 8.27
CA ASN A 65 -13.35 -14.68 7.86
C ASN A 65 -12.21 -15.37 8.62
N ASP A 66 -12.38 -16.63 9.01
CA ASP A 66 -11.33 -17.38 9.70
C ASP A 66 -10.22 -17.83 8.74
N SER A 67 -10.51 -17.88 7.44
CA SER A 67 -9.51 -18.12 6.40
C SER A 67 -8.77 -16.83 6.06
N LEU A 68 -7.45 -16.83 6.27
CA LEU A 68 -6.57 -15.70 5.94
C LEU A 68 -6.58 -15.36 4.45
N GLN A 69 -6.72 -16.38 3.59
CA GLN A 69 -6.89 -16.23 2.14
C GLN A 69 -8.10 -15.34 1.78
N VAL A 70 -9.09 -15.23 2.68
CA VAL A 70 -10.28 -14.41 2.50
C VAL A 70 -10.21 -13.12 3.34
N LEU A 71 -9.71 -13.21 4.57
CA LEU A 71 -9.65 -12.09 5.50
C LEU A 71 -8.67 -11.01 5.03
N ILE A 72 -7.48 -11.39 4.52
CA ILE A 72 -6.45 -10.44 4.09
C ILE A 72 -6.95 -9.55 2.95
N PRO A 73 -7.53 -10.08 1.85
CA PRO A 73 -8.13 -9.25 0.81
C PRO A 73 -9.22 -8.31 1.35
N TYR A 74 -10.06 -8.77 2.29
CA TYR A 74 -11.06 -7.89 2.93
C TYR A 74 -10.42 -6.78 3.75
N ALA A 75 -9.36 -7.09 4.51
CA ALA A 75 -8.66 -6.12 5.35
C ALA A 75 -7.94 -5.04 4.52
N LEU A 76 -7.45 -5.39 3.33
CA LEU A 76 -6.73 -4.49 2.42
C LEU A 76 -7.64 -3.60 1.57
N GLN A 77 -8.96 -3.80 1.62
CA GLN A 77 -9.91 -2.91 0.93
C GLN A 77 -9.64 -1.43 1.25
N PRO A 78 -9.69 -0.55 0.25
CA PRO A 78 -10.31 -0.74 -1.08
C PRO A 78 -9.42 -1.35 -2.17
N ALA A 79 -8.15 -1.69 -1.89
CA ALA A 79 -7.26 -2.25 -2.90
C ALA A 79 -7.71 -3.65 -3.36
N VAL A 80 -7.51 -3.94 -4.65
CA VAL A 80 -7.76 -5.26 -5.22
C VAL A 80 -6.51 -6.10 -5.13
N VAL A 81 -6.63 -7.26 -4.48
CA VAL A 81 -5.57 -8.26 -4.33
C VAL A 81 -5.66 -9.29 -5.45
N GLU A 82 -4.52 -9.66 -6.03
CA GLU A 82 -4.44 -10.74 -7.02
C GLU A 82 -4.23 -12.09 -6.32
N GLU A 83 -3.20 -12.19 -5.48
CA GLU A 83 -2.80 -13.44 -4.82
C GLU A 83 -2.32 -13.19 -3.39
N VAL A 84 -2.43 -14.23 -2.54
CA VAL A 84 -1.96 -14.21 -1.15
C VAL A 84 -1.17 -15.50 -0.88
N PHE A 85 0.11 -15.34 -0.59
CA PHE A 85 0.98 -16.40 -0.09
C PHE A 85 1.04 -16.31 1.42
N LEU A 86 0.87 -17.44 2.10
CA LEU A 86 0.87 -17.52 3.56
C LEU A 86 2.09 -18.32 4.01
N TYR A 87 2.85 -17.75 4.93
CA TYR A 87 4.04 -18.37 5.50
C TYR A 87 3.88 -18.49 7.02
N PRO A 88 3.23 -19.58 7.50
CA PRO A 88 2.87 -19.72 8.91
C PRO A 88 4.06 -19.75 9.87
N LYS A 89 5.23 -20.22 9.41
CA LYS A 89 6.46 -20.25 10.23
C LYS A 89 6.92 -18.84 10.61
N LEU A 90 6.71 -17.87 9.72
CA LEU A 90 7.08 -16.47 9.91
C LEU A 90 5.92 -15.61 10.42
N GLY A 91 4.68 -16.13 10.43
CA GLY A 91 3.50 -15.30 10.67
C GLY A 91 3.31 -14.18 9.63
N ARG A 92 3.83 -14.40 8.41
CA ARG A 92 3.88 -13.44 7.31
C ARG A 92 2.94 -13.87 6.17
N ALA A 93 2.34 -12.88 5.52
CA ALA A 93 1.66 -13.04 4.25
C ALA A 93 2.27 -12.12 3.20
N ILE A 94 2.60 -12.68 2.02
CA ILE A 94 2.97 -11.88 0.85
C ILE A 94 1.73 -11.72 -0.01
N VAL A 95 1.38 -10.48 -0.31
CA VAL A 95 0.19 -10.12 -1.07
C VAL A 95 0.61 -9.49 -2.38
N LEU A 96 0.23 -10.15 -3.47
CA LEU A 96 0.49 -9.65 -4.81
C LEU A 96 -0.62 -8.75 -5.29
N VAL A 97 -0.22 -7.61 -5.82
CA VAL A 97 -1.09 -6.60 -6.40
C VAL A 97 -0.51 -6.09 -7.71
N LYS A 98 -1.36 -5.51 -8.54
CA LYS A 98 -0.94 -4.76 -9.72
C LYS A 98 -0.28 -3.44 -9.33
N ASP A 99 0.55 -2.90 -10.23
CA ASP A 99 1.22 -1.61 -10.03
C ASP A 99 0.27 -0.46 -9.68
N ASP A 100 -0.91 -0.43 -10.33
CA ASP A 100 -1.94 0.60 -10.10
C ASP A 100 -2.62 0.46 -8.73
N GLN A 101 -2.57 -0.73 -8.14
CA GLN A 101 -3.13 -1.03 -6.82
C GLN A 101 -2.09 -0.90 -5.69
N LEU A 102 -0.79 -0.96 -5.98
CA LEU A 102 0.29 -0.95 -4.99
C LEU A 102 0.19 0.24 -4.01
N SER A 103 0.09 1.46 -4.55
CA SER A 103 -0.01 2.67 -3.73
C SER A 103 -1.27 2.68 -2.85
N LEU A 104 -2.39 2.18 -3.37
CA LEU A 104 -3.65 2.10 -2.64
C LEU A 104 -3.59 1.06 -1.51
N ALA A 105 -2.98 -0.08 -1.79
CA ALA A 105 -2.84 -1.21 -0.87
C ALA A 105 -1.92 -0.86 0.31
N ILE A 106 -0.79 -0.21 0.06
CA ILE A 106 0.10 0.33 1.09
C ILE A 106 -0.60 1.47 1.85
N GLY A 107 -1.22 2.39 1.10
CA GLY A 107 -1.85 3.59 1.63
C GLY A 107 -0.85 4.67 2.07
N ARG A 108 -1.36 5.86 2.41
CA ARG A 108 -0.53 6.99 2.82
C ARG A 108 0.34 6.63 4.03
N ARG A 109 1.66 6.69 3.89
CA ARG A 109 2.65 6.31 4.93
C ARG A 109 2.47 4.87 5.45
N GLY A 110 2.01 3.95 4.59
CA GLY A 110 1.77 2.55 4.98
C GLY A 110 0.58 2.35 5.92
N GLN A 111 -0.30 3.35 6.09
CA GLN A 111 -1.39 3.27 7.06
C GLN A 111 -2.36 2.13 6.75
N ASN A 112 -2.64 1.84 5.46
CA ASN A 112 -3.63 0.81 5.12
C ASN A 112 -3.11 -0.59 5.44
N VAL A 113 -1.90 -0.91 4.98
CA VAL A 113 -1.25 -2.20 5.26
C VAL A 113 -0.99 -2.39 6.75
N ARG A 114 -0.53 -1.36 7.48
CA ARG A 114 -0.29 -1.45 8.92
C ARG A 114 -1.57 -1.73 9.71
N LEU A 115 -2.68 -1.08 9.35
CA LEU A 115 -3.98 -1.35 9.97
C LEU A 115 -4.49 -2.75 9.59
N ALA A 116 -4.29 -3.19 8.35
CA ALA A 116 -4.67 -4.54 7.92
C ALA A 116 -3.87 -5.61 8.67
N SER A 117 -2.54 -5.47 8.74
CA SER A 117 -1.65 -6.36 9.50
C SER A 117 -2.07 -6.47 10.97
N LYS A 118 -2.31 -5.33 11.64
CA LYS A 118 -2.83 -5.32 13.02
C LYS A 118 -4.22 -5.95 13.17
N LEU A 119 -5.09 -5.83 12.17
CA LEU A 119 -6.44 -6.39 12.20
C LEU A 119 -6.43 -7.91 12.06
N VAL A 120 -5.57 -8.42 11.18
CA VAL A 120 -5.40 -9.85 10.87
C VAL A 120 -4.52 -10.54 11.92
N GLY A 121 -3.58 -9.81 12.51
CA GLY A 121 -2.57 -10.36 13.43
C GLY A 121 -1.42 -11.06 12.72
N TRP A 122 -1.16 -10.70 11.46
CA TRP A 122 -0.08 -11.24 10.61
C TRP A 122 0.72 -10.10 10.02
N ASP A 123 2.00 -10.32 9.73
CA ASP A 123 2.76 -9.37 8.93
C ASP A 123 2.31 -9.47 7.47
N ILE A 124 2.14 -8.33 6.81
CA ILE A 124 1.60 -8.27 5.44
C ILE A 124 2.55 -7.46 4.58
N ASP A 125 3.28 -8.16 3.72
CA ASP A 125 4.13 -7.55 2.71
C ASP A 125 3.37 -7.45 1.40
N ILE A 126 3.30 -6.25 0.85
CA ILE A 126 2.59 -5.97 -0.40
C ILE A 126 3.61 -5.63 -1.46
N MET A 127 3.57 -6.36 -2.57
CA MET A 127 4.51 -6.17 -3.66
C MET A 127 3.87 -6.57 -4.99
N THR A 128 4.52 -6.18 -6.09
CA THR A 128 4.17 -6.66 -7.42
C THR A 128 4.88 -7.97 -7.73
N HIS A 129 4.49 -8.64 -8.81
CA HIS A 129 5.17 -9.85 -9.27
C HIS A 129 6.66 -9.59 -9.58
N ASP A 130 6.96 -8.45 -10.21
CA ASP A 130 8.33 -8.08 -10.56
C ASP A 130 9.17 -7.77 -9.32
N GLU A 131 8.58 -7.10 -8.33
CA GLU A 131 9.22 -6.86 -7.04
C GLU A 131 9.49 -8.17 -6.29
N LEU A 132 8.52 -9.09 -6.24
CA LEU A 132 8.71 -10.39 -5.61
C LEU A 132 9.85 -11.17 -6.28
N ASN A 133 9.89 -11.22 -7.61
CA ASN A 133 10.97 -11.89 -8.34
C ASN A 133 12.35 -11.29 -8.02
N SER A 134 12.44 -9.95 -7.95
CA SER A 134 13.70 -9.28 -7.60
C SER A 134 14.12 -9.55 -6.15
N VAL A 135 13.16 -9.65 -5.23
CA VAL A 135 13.43 -10.00 -3.82
C VAL A 135 13.92 -11.44 -3.72
N ILE A 136 13.30 -12.37 -4.44
CA ILE A 136 13.72 -13.77 -4.49
C ILE A 136 15.16 -13.90 -5.03
N GLU A 137 15.48 -13.25 -6.15
CA GLU A 137 16.83 -13.29 -6.73
C GLU A 137 17.90 -12.76 -5.75
N LYS A 138 17.58 -11.69 -5.02
CA LYS A 138 18.48 -11.16 -3.98
C LYS A 138 18.64 -12.13 -2.82
N ALA A 139 17.53 -12.73 -2.37
CA ALA A 139 17.53 -13.70 -1.28
C ALA A 139 18.33 -14.96 -1.66
N GLU A 140 18.21 -15.46 -2.88
CA GLU A 140 19.05 -16.56 -3.39
C GLU A 140 20.54 -16.21 -3.34
N GLY A 141 20.90 -15.00 -3.77
CA GLY A 141 22.27 -14.49 -3.70
C GLY A 141 22.81 -14.40 -2.28
N TRP A 142 22.00 -13.92 -1.34
CA TRP A 142 22.34 -13.85 0.09
C TRP A 142 22.48 -15.24 0.71
N PHE A 143 21.49 -16.11 0.53
CA PHE A 143 21.50 -17.43 1.13
C PHE A 143 22.58 -18.35 0.56
N SER A 144 23.04 -18.10 -0.67
CA SER A 144 24.20 -18.79 -1.24
C SER A 144 25.51 -18.51 -0.50
N LEU A 145 25.59 -17.42 0.27
CA LEU A 145 26.77 -17.06 1.08
C LEU A 145 26.74 -17.70 2.48
N LEU A 146 25.59 -18.26 2.90
CA LEU A 146 25.46 -18.88 4.21
C LEU A 146 26.36 -20.11 4.34
N PRO A 147 27.00 -20.30 5.51
CA PRO A 147 27.84 -21.46 5.74
C PRO A 147 27.01 -22.74 5.78
N ASN A 148 27.57 -23.83 5.23
CA ASN A 148 26.97 -25.18 5.25
C ASN A 148 25.63 -25.32 4.50
N VAL A 149 25.21 -24.32 3.71
CA VAL A 149 23.97 -24.37 2.93
C VAL A 149 24.21 -24.95 1.54
N THR A 150 23.27 -25.77 1.07
CA THR A 150 23.25 -26.30 -0.30
C THR A 150 22.21 -25.57 -1.14
N SER A 151 22.30 -25.62 -2.47
CA SER A 151 21.29 -24.99 -3.35
C SER A 151 19.86 -25.48 -3.06
N ALA A 152 19.69 -26.77 -2.73
CA ALA A 152 18.39 -27.32 -2.35
C ALA A 152 17.85 -26.73 -1.03
N MET A 153 18.74 -26.36 -0.10
CA MET A 153 18.34 -25.68 1.14
C MET A 153 17.99 -24.22 0.88
N VAL A 154 18.70 -23.54 -0.03
CA VAL A 154 18.35 -22.18 -0.47
C VAL A 154 16.95 -22.16 -1.08
N GLU A 155 16.67 -23.07 -2.01
CA GLU A 155 15.33 -23.22 -2.60
C GLU A 155 14.27 -23.47 -1.52
N GLY A 156 14.54 -24.35 -0.56
CA GLY A 156 13.64 -24.60 0.57
C GLY A 156 13.38 -23.37 1.46
N PHE A 157 14.39 -22.53 1.69
CA PHE A 157 14.22 -21.26 2.40
C PHE A 157 13.27 -20.31 1.65
N ILE A 158 13.46 -20.16 0.34
CA ILE A 158 12.59 -19.31 -0.49
C ILE A 158 11.16 -19.85 -0.51
N GLU A 159 10.97 -21.16 -0.67
CA GLU A 159 9.66 -21.82 -0.66
C GLU A 159 8.93 -21.63 0.69
N ASP A 160 9.66 -21.66 1.80
CA ASP A 160 9.12 -21.41 3.14
C ASP A 160 8.94 -19.91 3.46
N GLY A 161 9.30 -19.01 2.54
CA GLY A 161 9.05 -17.57 2.62
C GLY A 161 10.14 -16.74 3.28
N PHE A 162 11.32 -17.32 3.51
CA PHE A 162 12.49 -16.59 3.96
C PHE A 162 13.04 -15.78 2.77
N LEU A 163 13.15 -14.46 2.94
CA LEU A 163 13.58 -13.53 1.88
C LEU A 163 14.69 -12.59 2.35
N SER A 164 15.11 -12.69 3.62
CA SER A 164 16.17 -11.89 4.20
C SER A 164 16.93 -12.66 5.28
N TYR A 165 18.13 -12.19 5.63
CA TYR A 165 18.85 -12.74 6.79
C TYR A 165 18.08 -12.56 8.10
N GLU A 166 17.34 -11.46 8.23
CA GLU A 166 16.49 -11.21 9.40
C GLU A 166 15.44 -12.31 9.61
N ASP A 167 14.90 -12.87 8.53
CA ASP A 167 13.94 -13.97 8.63
C ASP A 167 14.55 -15.22 9.28
N ILE A 168 15.84 -15.45 9.05
CA ILE A 168 16.58 -16.59 9.62
C ILE A 168 16.86 -16.36 11.10
N THR A 169 17.12 -15.12 11.54
CA THR A 169 17.44 -14.84 12.95
C THR A 169 16.25 -15.05 13.90
N TYR A 170 15.02 -14.99 13.38
CA TYR A 170 13.82 -15.31 14.16
C TYR A 170 13.60 -16.81 14.39
N MET A 171 14.37 -17.68 13.74
CA MET A 171 14.24 -19.13 13.86
C MET A 171 15.10 -19.69 14.99
N GLU A 172 14.54 -20.64 15.74
CA GLU A 172 15.32 -21.41 16.70
C GLU A 172 16.28 -22.36 15.97
N PRO A 173 17.56 -22.51 16.40
CA PRO A 173 18.53 -23.38 15.74
C PRO A 173 18.04 -24.83 15.59
N THR A 174 17.26 -25.31 16.55
CA THR A 174 16.64 -26.65 16.51
C THR A 174 15.66 -26.82 15.35
N GLN A 175 14.79 -25.82 15.11
CA GLN A 175 13.84 -25.84 13.99
C GLN A 175 14.55 -25.72 12.66
N LEU A 176 15.60 -24.89 12.62
CA LEU A 176 16.43 -24.73 11.43
C LEU A 176 17.17 -26.03 11.08
N ALA A 177 17.72 -26.73 12.07
CA ALA A 177 18.35 -28.03 11.90
C ALA A 177 17.37 -29.08 11.36
N GLU A 178 16.14 -29.15 11.91
CA GLU A 178 15.09 -30.06 11.43
C GLU A 178 14.69 -29.79 9.98
N MET A 179 14.56 -28.52 9.61
CA MET A 179 14.14 -28.10 8.27
C MET A 179 15.21 -28.36 7.22
N THR A 180 16.47 -28.12 7.57
CA THR A 180 17.60 -28.16 6.63
C THR A 180 18.36 -29.49 6.64
N GLY A 181 18.13 -30.33 7.65
CA GLY A 181 18.87 -31.58 7.86
C GLY A 181 20.28 -31.36 8.42
N LEU A 182 20.60 -30.16 8.90
CA LEU A 182 21.88 -29.83 9.52
C LEU A 182 21.99 -30.38 10.95
N SER A 183 23.21 -30.47 11.46
CA SER A 183 23.42 -30.63 12.89
C SER A 183 23.11 -29.34 13.65
N GLU A 184 22.74 -29.46 14.93
CA GLU A 184 22.40 -28.30 15.78
C GLU A 184 23.53 -27.26 15.81
N GLY A 185 24.80 -27.67 15.93
CA GLY A 185 25.94 -26.75 15.88
C GLY A 185 26.12 -26.05 14.52
N GLN A 186 25.80 -26.72 13.40
CA GLN A 186 25.82 -26.07 12.08
C GLN A 186 24.66 -25.07 11.91
N ALA A 187 23.51 -25.34 12.53
CA ALA A 187 22.39 -24.41 12.56
C ALA A 187 22.72 -23.19 13.42
N GLU A 188 23.38 -23.36 14.56
CA GLU A 188 23.91 -22.25 15.37
C GLU A 188 24.89 -21.37 14.58
N ASP A 189 25.86 -21.97 13.88
CA ASP A 189 26.81 -21.25 13.02
C ASP A 189 26.10 -20.45 11.91
N LEU A 190 25.02 -21.02 11.34
CA LEU A 190 24.22 -20.37 10.30
C LEU A 190 23.46 -19.16 10.86
N VAL A 191 22.82 -19.30 12.02
CA VAL A 191 22.12 -18.19 12.68
C VAL A 191 23.10 -17.07 13.04
N ALA A 192 24.26 -17.41 13.62
CA ALA A 192 25.28 -16.41 13.97
C ALA A 192 25.80 -15.65 12.74
N PHE A 193 26.00 -16.35 11.61
CA PHE A 193 26.37 -15.69 10.36
C PHE A 193 25.23 -14.78 9.85
N ALA A 194 23.97 -15.25 9.90
CA ALA A 194 22.82 -14.47 9.46
C ALA A 194 22.64 -13.20 10.30
N GLU A 195 22.90 -13.24 11.61
CA GLU A 195 22.90 -12.06 12.48
C GLU A 195 23.94 -11.02 12.04
N GLU A 196 25.20 -11.42 11.86
CA GLU A 196 26.25 -10.50 11.40
C GLU A 196 25.96 -9.93 10.00
N ALA A 197 25.46 -10.77 9.09
CA ALA A 197 25.10 -10.35 7.75
C ALA A 197 23.88 -9.41 7.74
N ALA A 198 22.89 -9.63 8.62
CA ALA A 198 21.73 -8.77 8.76
C ALA A 198 22.14 -7.37 9.24
N GLU A 199 23.03 -7.27 10.23
CA GLU A 199 23.57 -6.00 10.70
C GLU A 199 24.32 -5.24 9.60
N GLN A 200 25.13 -5.94 8.79
CA GLN A 200 25.85 -5.32 7.67
C GLN A 200 24.88 -4.77 6.61
N VAL A 201 23.87 -5.54 6.22
CA VAL A 201 22.86 -5.10 5.25
C VAL A 201 22.07 -3.90 5.78
N GLU A 202 21.74 -3.88 7.08
CA GLU A 202 21.07 -2.74 7.71
C GLU A 202 21.94 -1.48 7.69
N GLN A 203 23.22 -1.59 8.05
CA GLN A 203 24.17 -0.47 8.01
C GLN A 203 24.35 0.08 6.60
N GLU A 204 24.47 -0.81 5.59
CA GLU A 204 24.55 -0.40 4.19
C GLU A 204 23.28 0.33 3.74
N LYS A 205 22.10 -0.17 4.12
CA LYS A 205 20.81 0.47 3.80
C LYS A 205 20.70 1.86 4.43
N LEU A 206 21.10 2.02 5.68
CA LEU A 206 21.12 3.32 6.36
C LEU A 206 22.08 4.29 5.68
N ALA A 207 23.30 3.85 5.36
CA ALA A 207 24.28 4.67 4.65
C ALA A 207 23.76 5.13 3.27
N GLN A 208 23.10 4.23 2.53
CA GLN A 208 22.47 4.57 1.25
C GLN A 208 21.34 5.59 1.41
N GLN A 209 20.51 5.48 2.45
CA GLN A 209 19.46 6.44 2.73
C GLN A 209 20.01 7.83 3.09
N GLU A 210 21.07 7.89 3.89
CA GLU A 210 21.74 9.16 4.23
C GLU A 210 22.35 9.83 2.99
N LEU A 211 22.98 9.04 2.12
CA LEU A 211 23.51 9.51 0.84
C LEU A 211 22.39 10.06 -0.07
N ALA A 212 21.27 9.35 -0.18
CA ALA A 212 20.12 9.77 -0.98
C ALA A 212 19.49 11.06 -0.43
N ALA A 213 19.26 11.15 0.88
CA ALA A 213 18.71 12.36 1.50
C ALA A 213 19.64 13.58 1.35
N SER A 214 20.96 13.35 1.36
CA SER A 214 21.96 14.40 1.12
C SER A 214 21.96 14.91 -0.32
N GLN A 215 21.67 14.03 -1.29
CA GLN A 215 21.57 14.39 -2.71
C GLN A 215 20.28 15.13 -3.02
N GLU A 216 19.14 14.70 -2.46
CA GLU A 216 17.85 15.40 -2.62
C GLU A 216 17.90 16.83 -2.02
N GLY A 217 18.56 17.02 -0.87
CA GLY A 217 18.76 18.34 -0.28
C GLY A 217 19.66 19.28 -1.12
N GLN A 218 20.65 18.71 -1.82
CA GLN A 218 21.51 19.48 -2.74
C GLN A 218 20.81 19.83 -4.05
N GLU A 219 19.92 18.96 -4.55
CA GLU A 219 19.10 19.27 -5.72
C GLU A 219 18.10 20.39 -5.40
N GLU A 220 17.41 20.38 -4.25
CA GLU A 220 16.52 21.47 -3.81
C GLU A 220 17.25 22.81 -3.61
N GLU A 221 18.46 22.82 -3.05
CA GLU A 221 19.29 24.03 -2.94
C GLU A 221 19.79 24.54 -4.32
N SER A 222 20.02 23.64 -5.29
CA SER A 222 20.47 24.03 -6.63
C SER A 222 19.38 24.69 -7.48
N VAL A 223 18.09 24.35 -7.25
CA VAL A 223 16.95 25.03 -7.92
C VAL A 223 16.61 26.38 -7.28
N ALA A 224 17.09 26.63 -6.05
CA ALA A 224 16.82 27.85 -5.28
C ALA A 224 17.90 28.95 -5.43
N ALA A 225 18.88 28.79 -6.32
CA ALA A 225 19.87 29.83 -6.61
C ALA A 225 19.21 31.05 -7.31
N PRO A 226 19.53 32.30 -6.93
CA PRO A 226 18.77 33.47 -7.35
C PRO A 226 19.01 33.80 -8.83
N VAL A 227 17.94 33.82 -9.62
CA VAL A 227 17.94 34.35 -10.99
C VAL A 227 18.36 35.84 -10.95
N ALA A 228 19.58 36.12 -11.41
CA ALA A 228 20.06 37.47 -11.60
C ALA A 228 19.25 38.16 -12.72
N LYS A 229 18.63 39.31 -12.38
CA LYS A 229 17.86 40.13 -13.33
C LYS A 229 18.74 40.56 -14.52
N PRO A 230 18.34 40.32 -15.79
CA PRO A 230 19.08 40.85 -16.93
C PRO A 230 18.86 42.36 -17.06
N LYS A 231 19.93 43.08 -17.41
CA LYS A 231 19.92 44.53 -17.69
C LYS A 231 19.31 44.81 -19.07
N LEU A 232 18.43 45.80 -19.14
CA LEU A 232 17.97 46.41 -20.39
C LEU A 232 19.10 47.20 -21.06
N SER A 233 19.47 46.86 -22.29
CA SER A 233 19.80 47.83 -23.36
C SER A 233 20.22 47.12 -24.66
N GLU A 234 19.74 47.69 -25.78
CA GLU A 234 20.20 47.53 -27.17
C GLU A 234 19.72 46.32 -27.97
N PHE A 235 18.52 46.46 -28.56
CA PHE A 235 18.30 46.09 -29.97
C PHE A 235 17.29 47.05 -30.61
N ASP A 236 17.54 48.35 -30.45
CA ASP A 236 16.84 49.43 -31.15
C ASP A 236 17.70 49.84 -32.36
N SER A 237 17.68 49.02 -33.40
CA SER A 237 17.94 49.41 -34.79
C SER A 237 18.04 48.15 -35.62
N LEU A 238 17.01 47.83 -36.40
CA LEU A 238 17.12 47.29 -37.76
C LEU A 238 15.70 47.07 -38.28
N PHE A 239 15.34 47.89 -39.26
CA PHE A 239 14.13 47.85 -40.10
C PHE A 239 12.91 48.60 -39.60
N SER A 240 13.01 49.93 -39.78
CA SER A 240 12.00 50.73 -40.47
C SER A 240 11.39 49.99 -41.67
N ASP A 241 10.07 49.98 -41.82
CA ASP A 241 9.43 50.92 -42.74
C ASP A 241 7.89 50.94 -42.61
N SER A 242 7.34 52.12 -42.90
CA SER A 242 5.92 52.46 -42.92
C SER A 242 5.08 51.52 -43.81
N SER A 243 3.81 51.23 -43.52
CA SER A 243 2.73 52.20 -43.76
C SER A 243 1.37 51.65 -43.31
N ASN A 244 0.65 52.49 -42.55
CA ASN A 244 -0.76 52.87 -42.70
C ASN A 244 -1.79 51.78 -43.10
N GLU A 245 -2.72 51.43 -42.21
CA GLU A 245 -4.04 52.10 -42.14
C GLU A 245 -4.92 51.51 -41.02
N THR A 246 -5.68 52.43 -40.42
CA THR A 246 -6.82 52.34 -39.49
C THR A 246 -7.82 51.20 -39.77
N VAL A 247 -8.59 50.65 -38.82
CA VAL A 247 -9.79 51.25 -38.19
C VAL A 247 -10.32 50.26 -37.10
N GLU A 248 -10.63 50.77 -35.91
CA GLU A 248 -11.48 50.15 -34.86
C GLU A 248 -12.91 49.85 -35.38
N PRO A 249 -13.73 48.91 -34.84
CA PRO A 249 -14.30 49.11 -33.50
C PRO A 249 -14.80 47.87 -32.72
N LYS A 250 -15.29 48.21 -31.52
CA LYS A 250 -15.94 47.46 -30.43
C LYS A 250 -17.28 46.73 -30.76
N ALA A 251 -17.70 45.97 -29.75
CA ALA A 251 -19.08 45.63 -29.33
C ALA A 251 -19.67 44.36 -29.99
N GLU A 252 -20.54 43.55 -29.38
CA GLU A 252 -21.31 43.59 -28.12
C GLU A 252 -21.86 42.17 -27.87
N ILE A 253 -22.35 41.94 -26.66
CA ILE A 253 -23.05 40.71 -26.24
C ILE A 253 -24.54 40.85 -26.64
N ALA A 254 -25.21 39.76 -27.03
CA ALA A 254 -26.68 39.70 -26.98
C ALA A 254 -27.22 38.26 -26.79
N GLU A 255 -28.23 38.19 -25.93
CA GLU A 255 -29.04 37.06 -25.48
C GLU A 255 -29.98 36.51 -26.57
N GLY A 256 -30.63 35.35 -26.33
CA GLY A 256 -31.85 34.99 -27.05
C GLY A 256 -32.29 33.52 -27.04
N GLU A 257 -33.05 33.17 -26.00
CA GLU A 257 -34.27 32.34 -25.92
C GLU A 257 -34.49 30.96 -26.62
N ALA A 258 -35.26 30.16 -25.86
CA ALA A 258 -35.82 28.82 -26.03
C ALA A 258 -36.61 28.49 -27.31
N VAL A 259 -36.90 27.19 -27.53
CA VAL A 259 -38.27 26.62 -27.65
C VAL A 259 -38.24 25.08 -27.73
N VAL A 260 -39.21 24.49 -27.02
CA VAL A 260 -39.60 23.08 -26.87
C VAL A 260 -40.27 22.54 -28.14
N LYS A 261 -40.13 21.24 -28.44
CA LYS A 261 -41.19 20.48 -29.14
C LYS A 261 -41.21 18.99 -28.78
N GLU A 262 -42.38 18.58 -28.29
CA GLU A 262 -42.84 17.22 -28.01
C GLU A 262 -43.09 16.40 -29.28
N GLY A 263 -43.17 15.08 -29.11
CA GLY A 263 -43.66 14.11 -30.09
C GLY A 263 -43.74 12.68 -29.51
N GLU A 264 -44.81 12.42 -28.75
CA GLU A 264 -45.49 11.12 -28.52
C GLU A 264 -45.89 10.44 -29.86
N GLU A 265 -46.26 9.17 -30.06
CA GLU A 265 -46.56 7.94 -29.30
C GLU A 265 -46.81 6.80 -30.35
N GLY A 266 -46.89 5.53 -29.90
CA GLY A 266 -47.64 4.43 -30.59
C GLY A 266 -46.80 3.17 -30.87
N VAL A 267 -46.80 2.07 -30.11
CA VAL A 267 -47.83 1.07 -29.70
C VAL A 267 -48.05 -0.10 -30.70
N LYS A 268 -47.88 -1.34 -30.18
CA LYS A 268 -48.28 -2.70 -30.64
C LYS A 268 -47.46 -3.33 -31.79
N GLU A 269 -47.12 -4.62 -31.80
CA GLU A 269 -47.60 -5.84 -31.11
C GLU A 269 -46.48 -6.62 -30.41
#